data_AF-A0A837B585-F1
#
_entry.id   AF-A0A837B585-F1
#
_cell.length_a   1.000
_cell.length_b   1.000
_cell.length_c   1.000
_cell.angle_alpha   90.00
_cell.angle_beta   90.00
_cell.angle_gamma   90.00
#
_symmetry.space_group_name_H-M   'P 1'
#
loop_
_entity.id
_entity.type
_entity.pdbx_description
1 polymer ?
#
loop_
_entity_poly.entity_id
_entity_poly.type
_entity_poly.pdbx_seq_one_letter_code
_entity_poly.pdbx_strand_id
1 'polypeptide(L)'
;MQGNSHHLRLVHHRGASPNADRKNACYHDEDQWRANKRYSVADLPLSSFVGSDGLITLLSFLYDKRFSEESEVLELIKRLHVPNYEAARHYFEAAIANGVFEPRSAPSYYDQAEMRAVLNWVQEQQEQA
;
A
#
# COMPACT_ATOMS: atom_id res chain seq x y z
N MET A 1 24.70 3.61 -2.32
CA MET A 1 24.13 3.28 -3.64
C MET A 1 22.90 4.15 -3.80
N GLN A 2 22.71 4.82 -4.95
CA GLN A 2 21.55 5.69 -5.18
C GLN A 2 20.35 4.83 -5.60
N GLY A 3 19.20 5.03 -4.94
CA GLY A 3 17.96 4.30 -5.18
C GLY A 3 17.50 4.43 -6.63
N ASN A 4 17.02 3.32 -7.18
CA ASN A 4 16.56 3.26 -8.55
C ASN A 4 15.20 4.00 -8.68
N SER A 5 14.92 4.61 -9.83
CA SER A 5 13.71 5.44 -10.09
C SER A 5 12.41 4.63 -10.21
N HIS A 6 12.36 3.44 -9.61
CA HIS A 6 11.23 2.51 -9.73
C HIS A 6 10.25 2.76 -8.59
N HIS A 7 8.97 2.84 -8.93
CA HIS A 7 7.89 2.99 -7.94
C HIS A 7 7.48 1.63 -7.37
N LEU A 8 7.16 1.56 -6.08
CA LEU A 8 6.65 0.36 -5.41
C LEU A 8 5.13 0.40 -5.32
N ARG A 9 4.46 -0.67 -5.78
CA ARG A 9 2.99 -0.75 -5.80
C ARG A 9 2.50 -2.13 -5.38
N LEU A 10 1.43 -2.16 -4.59
CA LEU A 10 0.66 -3.37 -4.37
C LEU A 10 -0.19 -3.66 -5.61
N VAL A 11 -0.01 -4.84 -6.18
CA VAL A 11 -0.81 -5.36 -7.28
C VAL A 11 -1.68 -6.52 -6.81
N HIS A 12 -2.87 -6.64 -7.38
CA HIS A 12 -3.83 -7.69 -7.03
C HIS A 12 -3.37 -9.05 -7.60
N HIS A 13 -3.75 -10.12 -6.91
CA HIS A 13 -3.62 -11.48 -7.45
C HIS A 13 -4.39 -11.60 -8.78
N ARG A 14 -3.90 -12.44 -9.70
CA ARG A 14 -4.46 -12.63 -11.06
C ARG A 14 -5.99 -12.75 -11.09
N GLY A 15 -6.58 -13.53 -10.19
CA GLY A 15 -8.03 -13.75 -10.15
C GLY A 15 -8.87 -12.51 -9.82
N ALA A 16 -8.29 -11.48 -9.21
CA ALA A 16 -8.94 -10.20 -8.93
C ALA A 16 -8.59 -9.13 -9.97
N SER A 17 -7.75 -9.45 -10.95
CA SER A 17 -7.36 -8.52 -12.01
C SER A 17 -8.50 -8.40 -13.03
N PRO A 18 -8.90 -7.18 -13.42
CA PRO A 18 -9.76 -6.98 -14.59
C PRO A 18 -9.16 -7.52 -15.89
N ASN A 19 -7.86 -7.83 -15.89
CA ASN A 19 -7.13 -8.44 -17.00
C ASN A 19 -6.88 -9.95 -16.80
N ALA A 20 -7.61 -10.63 -15.91
CA ALA A 20 -7.40 -12.05 -15.56
C ALA A 20 -7.32 -12.99 -16.78
N ASP A 21 -8.11 -12.70 -17.82
CA ASP A 21 -8.21 -13.47 -19.06
C ASP A 21 -7.03 -13.28 -20.02
N ARG A 22 -6.17 -12.27 -19.79
CA ARG A 22 -4.99 -12.01 -20.63
C ARG A 22 -3.83 -12.91 -20.21
N LYS A 23 -2.98 -13.27 -21.18
CA LYS A 23 -1.77 -14.11 -20.96
C LYS A 23 -0.94 -13.60 -19.78
N ASN A 24 -0.74 -12.27 -19.71
CA ASN A 24 -0.14 -11.56 -18.60
C ASN A 24 -1.23 -10.73 -17.91
N ALA A 25 -1.86 -11.28 -16.86
CA ALA A 25 -2.93 -10.62 -16.11
C ALA A 25 -2.45 -9.45 -15.22
N CYS A 26 -1.18 -9.07 -15.37
CA CYS A 26 -0.59 -7.87 -14.79
C CYS A 26 -1.17 -6.62 -15.48
N TYR A 27 -1.19 -5.49 -14.77
CA TYR A 27 -1.49 -4.19 -15.38
C TYR A 27 -0.38 -3.72 -16.33
N HIS A 28 0.80 -4.34 -16.27
CA HIS A 28 1.95 -4.01 -17.10
C HIS A 28 2.19 -5.11 -18.15
N ASP A 29 2.37 -4.70 -19.41
CA ASP A 29 2.78 -5.59 -20.48
C ASP A 29 4.29 -5.85 -20.39
N GLU A 30 4.69 -6.90 -19.67
CA GLU A 30 6.10 -7.24 -19.47
C GLU A 30 6.89 -7.44 -20.76
N ASP A 31 6.25 -7.98 -21.81
CA ASP A 31 6.90 -8.19 -23.11
C ASP A 31 7.23 -6.83 -23.75
N GLN A 32 6.29 -5.88 -23.67
CA GLN A 32 6.51 -4.50 -24.10
C GLN A 32 7.62 -3.81 -23.28
N TRP A 33 7.63 -3.95 -21.96
CA TRP A 33 8.65 -3.34 -21.09
C TRP A 33 10.04 -3.91 -21.34
N ARG A 34 10.15 -5.24 -21.47
CA ARG A 34 11.41 -5.93 -21.80
C ARG A 34 11.94 -5.48 -23.15
N ALA A 35 11.09 -5.37 -24.17
CA ALA A 35 11.47 -4.94 -25.51
C ALA A 35 11.92 -3.46 -25.54
N ASN A 36 11.20 -2.56 -24.87
CA ASN A 36 11.39 -1.11 -25.01
C ASN A 36 12.37 -0.52 -23.99
N LYS A 37 12.50 -1.12 -22.80
CA LYS A 37 13.21 -0.51 -21.66
C LYS A 37 14.36 -1.35 -21.11
N ARG A 38 14.55 -2.59 -21.60
CA ARG A 38 15.62 -3.53 -21.21
C ARG A 38 15.66 -3.86 -19.71
N TYR A 39 14.55 -3.65 -19.00
CA TYR A 39 14.32 -4.19 -17.67
C TYR A 39 12.94 -4.85 -17.62
N SER A 40 12.80 -5.88 -16.79
CA SER A 40 11.52 -6.46 -16.44
C SER A 40 11.03 -5.86 -15.13
N VAL A 41 9.75 -5.55 -15.05
CA VAL A 41 9.09 -5.36 -13.74
C VAL A 41 9.00 -6.76 -13.13
N ALA A 42 9.66 -6.99 -12.00
CA ALA A 42 9.52 -8.26 -11.28
C ALA A 42 8.32 -8.13 -10.34
N ASP A 43 7.32 -8.99 -10.50
CA ASP A 43 6.33 -9.23 -9.48
C ASP A 43 6.95 -10.08 -8.37
N LEU A 44 6.79 -9.62 -7.13
CA LEU A 44 7.23 -10.36 -5.95
C LEU A 44 5.99 -10.77 -5.17
N PRO A 45 5.92 -12.01 -4.67
CA PRO A 45 4.72 -12.50 -4.02
C PRO A 45 4.48 -11.73 -2.72
N LEU A 46 3.23 -11.35 -2.46
CA LEU A 46 2.83 -10.61 -1.25
C LEU A 46 3.26 -11.34 0.03
N SER A 47 3.27 -12.68 0.00
CA SER A 47 3.70 -13.52 1.12
C SER A 47 5.14 -13.27 1.57
N SER A 48 6.01 -12.74 0.70
CA SER A 48 7.38 -12.37 1.04
C SER A 48 7.49 -11.04 1.80
N PHE A 49 6.40 -10.28 1.94
CA PHE A 49 6.38 -8.95 2.56
C PHE A 49 5.43 -8.86 3.76
N VAL A 50 4.85 -9.97 4.20
CA VAL A 50 3.97 -10.03 5.37
C VAL A 50 4.64 -10.79 6.51
N GLY A 51 4.15 -10.60 7.74
CA GLY A 51 4.76 -11.17 8.95
C GLY A 51 6.09 -10.51 9.32
N SER A 52 6.77 -11.04 10.34
CA SER A 52 7.99 -10.45 10.89
C SER A 52 9.13 -10.36 9.86
N ASP A 53 9.34 -11.42 9.07
CA ASP A 53 10.41 -11.46 8.07
C ASP A 53 10.12 -10.52 6.88
N GLY A 54 8.85 -10.42 6.49
CA GLY A 54 8.40 -9.46 5.49
C GLY A 54 8.62 -8.01 5.94
N LEU A 55 8.33 -7.70 7.21
CA LEU A 55 8.60 -6.40 7.79
C LEU A 55 10.11 -6.07 7.76
N ILE A 56 10.97 -7.02 8.17
CA ILE A 56 12.43 -6.82 8.13
C ILE A 56 12.92 -6.57 6.70
N THR A 57 12.36 -7.26 5.72
CA THR A 57 12.66 -7.04 4.29
C THR A 57 12.31 -5.61 3.88
N LEU A 58 11.13 -5.10 4.25
CA LEU A 58 10.72 -3.74 3.92
C LEU A 58 11.56 -2.68 4.65
N LEU A 59 11.94 -2.93 5.91
CA LEU A 59 12.84 -2.06 6.66
C LEU A 59 14.25 -2.03 6.03
N SER A 60 14.72 -3.16 5.48
CA SER A 60 16.01 -3.19 4.77
C SER A 60 15.97 -2.33 3.50
N PHE A 61 14.81 -2.23 2.82
CA PHE A 61 14.68 -1.38 1.64
C PHE A 61 14.87 0.10 1.95
N LEU A 62 14.42 0.55 3.13
CA LEU A 62 14.67 1.90 3.64
C LEU A 62 16.14 2.09 3.96
N TYR A 63 16.75 1.16 4.69
CA TYR A 63 18.17 1.22 5.06
C TYR A 63 19.09 1.30 3.84
N ASP A 64 18.84 0.46 2.83
CA ASP A 64 19.62 0.39 1.59
C ASP A 64 19.32 1.54 0.63
N LYS A 65 18.33 2.40 0.93
CA LYS A 65 17.80 3.44 0.04
C LYS A 65 17.50 2.87 -1.34
N ARG A 66 16.83 1.71 -1.37
CA ARG A 66 16.61 0.93 -2.59
C ARG A 66 15.71 1.66 -3.60
N PHE A 67 14.83 2.53 -3.10
CA PHE A 67 13.88 3.34 -3.85
C PHE A 67 14.22 4.82 -3.71
N SER A 68 13.92 5.60 -4.75
CA SER A 68 14.09 7.07 -4.72
C SER A 68 13.13 7.74 -3.74
N GLU A 69 11.93 7.19 -3.56
CA GLU A 69 10.89 7.70 -2.67
C GLU A 69 10.72 6.75 -1.46
N GLU A 70 11.39 7.06 -0.35
CA GLU A 70 11.28 6.28 0.90
C GLU A 70 9.84 6.22 1.42
N SER A 71 9.03 7.25 1.12
CA SER A 71 7.61 7.35 1.47
C SER A 71 6.77 6.20 0.91
N GLU A 72 7.14 5.63 -0.25
CA GLU A 72 6.42 4.49 -0.84
C GLU A 72 6.63 3.21 -0.03
N VAL A 73 7.83 3.01 0.50
CA VAL A 73 8.14 1.85 1.35
C VAL A 73 7.46 2.00 2.71
N LEU A 74 7.46 3.21 3.28
CA LEU A 74 6.73 3.51 4.52
C LEU A 74 5.22 3.29 4.35
N GLU A 75 4.65 3.71 3.23
CA GLU A 75 3.25 3.45 2.90
C GLU A 75 2.98 1.95 2.82
N LEU A 76 3.84 1.18 2.16
CA LEU A 76 3.68 -0.27 2.06
C LEU A 76 3.71 -0.95 3.43
N ILE A 77 4.64 -0.54 4.31
CA ILE A 77 4.72 -1.07 5.67
C ILE A 77 3.41 -0.83 6.43
N LYS A 78 2.85 0.40 6.36
CA LYS A 78 1.57 0.71 7.02
C LYS A 78 0.44 -0.17 6.48
N ARG A 79 0.32 -0.28 5.16
CA ARG A 79 -0.74 -1.05 4.50
C ARG A 79 -0.70 -2.55 4.82
N LEU A 80 0.49 -3.12 4.98
CA LEU A 80 0.66 -4.56 5.22
C LEU A 80 0.68 -4.96 6.69
N HIS A 81 1.26 -4.12 7.55
CA HIS A 81 1.57 -4.50 8.92
C HIS A 81 0.80 -3.74 9.99
N VAL A 82 0.22 -2.59 9.67
CA VAL A 82 -0.57 -1.83 10.65
C VAL A 82 -2.03 -2.26 10.53
N PRO A 83 -2.61 -2.91 11.56
CA PRO A 83 -4.00 -3.31 11.53
C PRO A 83 -4.92 -2.12 11.24
N ASN A 84 -6.05 -2.35 10.58
CA ASN A 84 -7.05 -1.33 10.22
C ASN A 84 -6.59 -0.23 9.26
N TYR A 85 -5.29 -0.06 9.01
CA TYR A 85 -4.79 1.05 8.21
C TYR A 85 -5.27 1.00 6.76
N GLU A 86 -5.13 -0.13 6.07
CA GLU A 86 -5.58 -0.24 4.66
C GLU A 86 -7.08 0.02 4.51
N ALA A 87 -7.88 -0.44 5.47
CA ALA A 87 -9.33 -0.22 5.47
C ALA A 87 -9.69 1.24 5.78
N ALA A 88 -8.96 1.89 6.69
CA ALA A 88 -9.28 3.24 7.15
C ALA A 88 -8.68 4.37 6.29
N ARG A 89 -7.57 4.12 5.57
CA ARG A 89 -6.75 5.20 4.97
C ARG A 89 -7.46 6.10 3.97
N HIS A 90 -8.52 5.61 3.34
CA HIS A 90 -9.31 6.38 2.38
C HIS A 90 -10.32 7.33 3.03
N TYR A 91 -10.54 7.21 4.35
CA TYR A 91 -11.58 7.92 5.07
C TYR A 91 -11.02 8.95 6.07
N PHE A 92 -9.70 9.02 6.25
CA PHE A 92 -9.09 9.91 7.25
C PHE A 92 -9.49 11.38 7.07
N GLU A 93 -9.38 11.93 5.86
CA GLU A 93 -9.71 13.34 5.62
C GLU A 93 -11.19 13.63 5.89
N ALA A 94 -12.08 12.74 5.44
CA ALA A 94 -13.52 12.88 5.65
C ALA A 94 -13.88 12.76 7.14
N ALA A 95 -13.28 11.81 7.86
CA ALA A 95 -13.52 11.61 9.29
C ALA A 95 -13.03 12.81 10.12
N ILE A 96 -11.86 13.37 9.80
CA ILE A 96 -11.33 14.57 10.45
C ILE A 96 -12.26 15.77 10.18
N ALA A 97 -12.70 15.96 8.94
CA ALA A 97 -13.62 17.04 8.57
C ALA A 97 -14.99 16.95 9.30
N ASN A 98 -15.43 15.74 9.65
CA ASN A 98 -16.64 15.50 10.43
C ASN A 98 -16.41 15.45 11.95
N GLY A 99 -15.20 15.74 12.42
CA GLY A 99 -14.88 15.78 13.84
C GLY A 99 -14.87 14.42 14.54
N VAL A 100 -14.74 13.31 13.79
CA VAL A 100 -14.68 11.95 14.34
C VAL A 100 -13.49 11.81 15.31
N PHE A 101 -12.37 12.45 14.98
CA PHE A 101 -11.22 12.59 15.87
C PHE A 101 -10.42 13.84 15.51
N GLU A 102 -9.62 14.32 16.46
CA GLU A 102 -8.65 15.39 16.23
C GLU A 102 -7.24 14.78 16.02
N PRO A 103 -6.57 15.08 14.90
CA PRO A 103 -5.27 14.50 14.61
C PRO A 103 -4.19 15.02 15.58
N ARG A 104 -3.53 14.10 16.29
CA ARG A 104 -2.42 14.41 17.22
C ARG A 104 -1.04 14.06 16.66
N SER A 105 -1.01 13.45 15.47
CA SER A 105 0.18 12.97 14.79
C SER A 105 0.27 13.51 13.37
N ALA A 106 1.37 13.22 12.69
CA ALA A 106 1.52 13.55 11.28
C ALA A 106 0.41 12.89 10.45
N PRO A 107 -0.02 13.51 9.33
CA PRO A 107 -1.02 12.93 8.45
C PRO A 107 -0.70 11.48 8.12
N SER A 108 -1.71 10.60 8.18
CA SER A 108 -1.58 9.17 7.90
C SER A 108 -0.78 8.35 8.94
N TYR A 109 -0.38 8.94 10.08
CA TYR A 109 0.26 8.23 11.21
C TYR A 109 -0.66 8.16 12.44
N TYR A 110 -1.93 7.87 12.20
CA TYR A 110 -2.94 7.75 13.25
C TYR A 110 -2.81 6.44 14.00
N ASP A 111 -3.26 6.40 15.26
CA ASP A 111 -3.17 5.21 16.09
C ASP A 111 -4.36 4.25 15.88
N GLN A 112 -4.31 3.07 16.53
CA GLN A 112 -5.38 2.07 16.40
C GLN A 112 -6.72 2.50 17.01
N ALA A 113 -6.74 3.44 17.94
CA ALA A 113 -7.99 3.98 18.46
C ALA A 113 -8.63 4.92 17.44
N GLU A 114 -7.83 5.81 16.84
CA GLU A 114 -8.25 6.72 15.77
C GLU A 114 -8.73 5.94 14.54
N MET A 115 -8.00 4.91 14.10
CA MET A 115 -8.44 4.06 12.97
C MET A 115 -9.75 3.32 13.25
N ARG A 116 -9.97 2.82 14.47
CA ARG A 116 -11.24 2.18 14.84
C ARG A 116 -12.39 3.17 14.84
N ALA A 117 -12.17 4.39 15.34
CA ALA A 117 -13.18 5.45 15.31
C ALA A 117 -13.60 5.76 13.87
N VAL A 118 -12.63 5.86 12.95
CA VAL A 118 -12.89 6.05 11.52
C VAL A 118 -13.72 4.91 10.93
N LEU A 119 -13.34 3.65 11.20
CA LEU A 119 -14.06 2.49 10.65
C LEU A 119 -15.49 2.36 11.20
N ASN A 120 -15.69 2.61 12.50
CA ASN A 120 -17.02 2.63 13.10
C ASN A 120 -17.90 3.71 12.46
N TRP A 121 -17.35 4.92 12.28
CA TRP A 121 -18.05 6.01 11.62
C TRP A 121 -18.44 5.66 10.18
N VAL A 122 -17.54 5.04 9.40
CA VAL A 122 -17.86 4.58 8.03
C VAL A 122 -19.01 3.56 8.04
N GLN A 123 -19.01 2.62 8.98
CA GLN A 123 -20.09 1.64 9.11
C GLN A 123 -21.43 2.32 9.42
N GLU A 124 -21.46 3.27 10.36
CA GLU A 124 -22.67 4.03 10.70
C GLU A 124 -23.23 4.81 9.49
N GLN A 125 -22.36 5.37 8.64
CA GLN A 125 -22.80 6.06 7.41
C GLN A 125 -23.41 5.09 6.39
N GLN A 126 -22.90 3.85 6.29
CA GLN A 126 -23.42 2.84 5.37
C GLN A 126 -24.78 2.30 5.81
N GLU A 127 -25.03 2.22 7.12
CA GLU A 127 -26.32 1.76 7.67
C GLU A 127 -27.43 2.82 7.53
N GLN A 128 -27.07 4.09 7.31
CA GLN A 128 -28.00 5.21 7.15
C GLN A 128 -28.32 5.54 5.68
N ALA A 129 -27.66 4.87 4.72
CA ALA A 129 -27.81 5.07 3.27
C ALA A 129 -28.76 4.04 2.64
#